data_AF-A0A377DND5-F1
#
_entry.id   AF-A0A377DND5-F1
#
_cell.length_a   1.000
_cell.length_b   1.000
_cell.length_c   1.000
_cell.angle_alpha   90.00
_cell.angle_beta   90.00
_cell.angle_gamma   90.00
#
_symmetry.space_group_name_H-M   'P 1'
#
loop_
_entity.id
_entity.type
_entity.pdbx_description
1 polymer ?
#
loop_
_entity_poly.entity_id
_entity_poly.type
_entity_poly.pdbx_seq_one_letter_code
_entity_poly.pdbx_strand_id
1 'polypeptide(L)'
;MMEILRGSPALSAFRINKLLARFQAARLPVHNIYAEYVHFADLNAPLNDDEHAQLERLLKYGPALASHAPQGKLLLVTPRPGTISPWSSKATDIAHNCGLQQVNRLERGVAYYIEAGTLTNEQWQQVTAELHDRMMETVFFALDDAEQLFAHHQPTPVTSVDLLGQGRQALIDANLRLGLALAEDEIDYLQDAFTKLGRNPKRHRTVYVCPGELRALPPQNF
;
A
#
# COMPACT_ATOMS: atom_id res chain seq x y z
N MET A 1 6.45 14.20 -9.25
CA MET A 1 6.76 13.62 -10.58
C MET A 1 7.35 12.26 -10.30
N MET A 2 6.91 11.21 -10.99
CA MET A 2 7.44 9.87 -10.75
C MET A 2 8.57 9.56 -11.74
N GLU A 3 9.71 9.11 -11.22
CA GLU A 3 10.83 8.58 -11.98
C GLU A 3 10.93 7.06 -11.76
N ILE A 4 11.23 6.31 -12.82
CA ILE A 4 11.29 4.85 -12.80
C ILE A 4 12.73 4.40 -13.02
N LEU A 5 13.33 3.77 -12.02
CA LEU A 5 14.70 3.27 -12.07
C LEU A 5 14.71 1.74 -12.01
N ARG A 6 15.31 1.10 -13.01
CA ARG A 6 15.49 -0.35 -13.03
C ARG A 6 16.60 -0.76 -12.06
N GLY A 7 16.32 -1.77 -11.25
CA GLY A 7 17.25 -2.36 -10.29
C GLY A 7 17.83 -3.69 -10.77
N SER A 8 18.47 -4.39 -9.82
CA SER A 8 19.09 -5.70 -10.05
C SER A 8 18.04 -6.81 -10.22
N PRO A 9 18.42 -7.97 -10.81
CA PRO A 9 17.58 -9.15 -10.83
C PRO A 9 17.14 -9.57 -9.42
N ALA A 10 15.85 -9.88 -9.24
CA ALA A 10 15.22 -10.02 -7.93
C ALA A 10 15.23 -11.46 -7.38
N LEU A 11 15.42 -12.47 -8.24
CA LEU A 11 15.28 -13.88 -7.88
C LEU A 11 16.52 -14.70 -8.24
N SER A 12 16.91 -15.59 -7.33
CA SER A 12 17.95 -16.60 -7.59
C SER A 12 17.39 -17.76 -8.44
N ALA A 13 18.28 -18.49 -9.11
CA ALA A 13 17.90 -19.66 -9.93
C ALA A 13 17.03 -20.68 -9.17
N PHE A 14 17.30 -20.91 -7.89
CA PHE A 14 16.48 -21.78 -7.04
C PHE A 14 15.04 -21.30 -6.90
N ARG A 15 14.83 -19.98 -6.70
CA ARG A 15 13.48 -19.40 -6.60
C ARG A 15 12.75 -19.44 -7.94
N ILE A 16 13.45 -19.18 -9.05
CA ILE A 16 12.91 -19.30 -10.40
C ILE A 16 12.42 -20.73 -10.66
N ASN A 17 13.25 -21.74 -10.40
CA ASN A 17 12.89 -23.15 -10.58
C ASN A 17 11.69 -23.55 -9.71
N LYS A 18 11.58 -23.03 -8.49
CA LYS A 18 10.44 -23.26 -7.61
C LYS A 18 9.14 -22.68 -8.18
N LEU A 19 9.17 -21.49 -8.78
CA LEU A 19 8.01 -20.88 -9.44
C LEU A 19 7.60 -21.68 -10.67
N LEU A 20 8.55 -22.05 -11.53
CA LEU A 20 8.27 -22.87 -12.71
C LEU A 20 7.64 -24.22 -12.33
N ALA A 21 8.14 -24.88 -11.28
CA ALA A 21 7.55 -26.12 -10.76
C ALA A 21 6.10 -25.93 -10.26
N ARG A 22 5.78 -24.80 -9.63
CA ARG A 22 4.41 -24.47 -9.21
C ARG A 22 3.49 -24.24 -10.40
N PHE A 23 3.94 -23.48 -11.40
CA PHE A 23 3.18 -23.28 -12.64
C PHE A 23 2.91 -24.61 -13.34
N GLN A 24 3.92 -25.48 -13.43
CA GLN A 24 3.75 -26.81 -14.01
C GLN A 24 2.73 -27.66 -13.23
N ALA A 25 2.79 -27.66 -11.89
CA ALA A 25 1.84 -28.38 -11.05
C ALA A 25 0.40 -27.88 -11.23
N ALA A 26 0.23 -26.57 -11.46
CA ALA A 26 -1.05 -25.94 -11.77
C ALA A 26 -1.47 -26.08 -13.25
N ARG A 27 -0.69 -26.79 -14.09
CA ARG A 27 -0.92 -26.96 -15.54
C ARG A 27 -0.93 -25.64 -16.33
N LEU A 28 -0.10 -24.69 -15.90
CA LEU A 28 0.09 -23.41 -16.58
C LEU A 28 1.30 -23.54 -17.54
N PRO A 29 1.13 -23.34 -18.85
CA PRO A 29 2.20 -23.45 -19.86
C PRO A 29 3.20 -22.28 -19.83
N VAL A 30 3.82 -22.02 -18.68
CA VAL A 30 4.90 -21.02 -18.51
C VAL A 30 6.24 -21.68 -18.83
N HIS A 31 6.98 -21.10 -19.78
CA HIS A 31 8.27 -21.62 -20.25
C HIS A 31 9.43 -21.00 -19.49
N ASN A 32 9.35 -19.70 -19.21
CA ASN A 32 10.41 -18.96 -18.56
C ASN A 32 9.83 -17.82 -17.72
N ILE A 33 10.56 -17.45 -16.67
CA ILE A 33 10.23 -16.30 -15.84
C ILE A 33 11.52 -15.59 -15.44
N TYR A 34 11.54 -14.28 -15.66
CA TYR A 34 12.60 -13.39 -15.24
C TYR A 34 12.01 -12.31 -14.32
N ALA A 35 12.79 -11.85 -13.34
CA ALA A 35 12.32 -10.86 -12.39
C ALA A 35 13.40 -9.84 -12.06
N GLU A 36 13.05 -8.57 -12.06
CA GLU A 36 13.91 -7.46 -11.65
C GLU A 36 13.22 -6.62 -10.61
N TYR A 37 14.01 -6.03 -9.71
CA TYR A 37 13.49 -4.94 -8.92
C TYR A 37 13.29 -3.71 -9.81
N VAL A 38 12.20 -2.99 -9.57
CA VAL A 38 11.95 -1.67 -10.14
C VAL A 38 11.71 -0.72 -8.99
N HIS A 39 12.24 0.49 -9.11
CA HIS A 39 12.19 1.49 -8.07
C HIS A 39 11.48 2.71 -8.63
N PHE A 40 10.58 3.26 -7.82
CA PHE A 40 9.75 4.38 -8.18
C PHE A 40 10.08 5.52 -7.24
N ALA A 41 10.57 6.63 -7.77
CA ALA A 41 10.90 7.82 -7.01
C ALA A 41 9.85 8.90 -7.28
N ASP A 42 9.04 9.24 -6.28
CA ASP A 42 8.24 10.46 -6.37
C ASP A 42 9.08 11.65 -5.94
N LEU A 43 9.17 12.63 -6.83
CA LEU A 43 9.99 13.82 -6.72
C LEU A 43 9.14 15.09 -6.59
N ASN A 44 9.46 15.96 -5.65
CA ASN A 44 8.88 17.31 -5.53
C ASN A 44 9.55 18.34 -6.45
N ALA A 45 10.76 18.06 -6.92
CA ALA A 45 11.55 18.91 -7.79
C ALA A 45 12.44 18.03 -8.69
N PRO A 46 12.86 18.52 -9.87
CA PRO A 46 13.78 17.76 -10.73
C PRO A 46 15.15 17.58 -10.06
N LEU A 47 15.80 16.45 -10.36
CA LEU A 47 17.19 16.19 -9.99
C LEU A 47 18.12 16.76 -11.06
N ASN A 48 19.26 17.30 -10.65
CA ASN A 48 20.37 17.56 -11.57
C ASN A 48 21.12 16.26 -11.92
N ASP A 49 22.06 16.33 -12.87
CA ASP A 49 22.78 15.14 -13.36
C ASP A 49 23.56 14.39 -12.26
N ASP A 50 24.19 15.12 -11.33
CA ASP A 50 24.95 14.55 -10.22
C ASP A 50 24.01 13.87 -9.20
N GLU A 51 22.88 14.51 -8.88
CA GLU A 51 21.85 13.99 -7.99
C GLU A 51 21.18 12.74 -8.57
N HIS A 52 20.88 12.74 -9.86
CA HIS A 52 20.33 11.59 -10.57
C HIS A 52 21.32 10.42 -10.57
N ALA A 53 22.60 10.68 -10.86
CA ALA A 53 23.66 9.66 -10.77
C ALA A 53 23.83 9.12 -9.35
N GLN A 54 23.68 9.96 -8.34
CA GLN A 54 23.71 9.56 -6.93
C GLN A 54 22.52 8.67 -6.57
N LEU A 55 21.30 9.03 -7.00
CA LEU A 55 20.10 8.22 -6.80
C LEU A 55 20.24 6.85 -7.46
N GLU A 56 20.67 6.80 -8.73
CA GLU A 56 20.95 5.54 -9.43
C GLU A 56 21.94 4.66 -8.66
N ARG A 57 22.98 5.26 -8.10
CA ARG A 57 24.00 4.53 -7.34
C ARG A 57 23.45 3.96 -6.03
N LEU A 58 22.61 4.70 -5.31
CA LEU A 58 21.94 4.21 -4.10
C LEU A 58 21.03 3.01 -4.39
N LEU A 59 20.43 3.02 -5.57
CA LEU A 59 19.47 2.03 -6.05
C LEU A 59 20.12 0.79 -6.71
N LYS A 60 21.44 0.81 -6.91
CA LYS A 60 22.23 -0.34 -7.37
C LYS A 60 22.73 -1.14 -6.16
N TYR A 61 21.94 -2.13 -5.75
CA TYR A 61 22.27 -3.02 -4.63
C TYR A 61 21.88 -4.48 -4.91
N GLY A 62 22.30 -5.38 -4.02
CA GLY A 62 21.98 -6.80 -4.07
C GLY A 62 23.06 -7.66 -4.75
N PRO A 63 22.81 -8.97 -4.87
CA PRO A 63 23.75 -9.88 -5.51
C PRO A 63 23.89 -9.58 -7.00
N ALA A 64 25.12 -9.69 -7.53
CA ALA A 64 25.41 -9.55 -8.95
C ALA A 64 24.93 -10.79 -9.73
N LEU A 65 23.61 -10.92 -9.87
CA LEU A 65 22.98 -11.92 -10.71
C LEU A 65 23.08 -11.50 -12.18
N ALA A 66 23.09 -12.49 -13.08
CA ALA A 66 23.07 -12.22 -14.52
C ALA A 66 21.78 -11.47 -14.89
N SER A 67 21.95 -10.29 -15.48
CA SER A 67 20.84 -9.53 -16.06
C SER A 67 20.46 -10.14 -17.41
N HIS A 68 19.17 -10.19 -17.68
CA HIS A 68 18.61 -10.64 -18.95
C HIS A 68 17.78 -9.52 -19.57
N ALA A 69 17.72 -9.49 -20.90
CA ALA A 69 16.79 -8.60 -21.59
C ALA A 69 15.35 -9.01 -21.23
N PRO A 70 14.47 -8.07 -20.85
CA PRO A 70 13.07 -8.37 -20.59
C PRO A 70 12.38 -8.98 -21.82
N GLN A 71 11.75 -10.15 -21.64
CA GLN A 71 10.99 -10.84 -22.70
C GLN A 71 9.69 -11.40 -22.13
N GLY A 72 8.64 -11.40 -22.96
CA GLY A 72 7.32 -11.86 -22.58
C GLY A 72 6.45 -10.79 -21.92
N LYS A 73 5.45 -11.21 -21.15
CA LYS A 73 4.46 -10.32 -20.54
C LYS A 73 4.96 -9.78 -19.21
N LEU A 74 4.84 -8.46 -19.02
CA LEU A 74 5.12 -7.79 -17.75
C LEU A 74 3.96 -7.99 -16.77
N LEU A 75 4.28 -8.42 -15.56
CA LEU A 75 3.46 -8.32 -14.36
C LEU A 75 4.28 -7.60 -13.27
N LEU A 76 3.87 -6.38 -12.94
CA LEU A 76 4.55 -5.58 -11.92
C LEU A 76 3.85 -5.80 -10.57
N VAL A 77 4.56 -6.40 -9.62
CA VAL A 77 4.07 -6.57 -8.24
C VAL A 77 4.58 -5.43 -7.37
N THR A 78 3.67 -4.76 -6.67
CA THR A 78 3.97 -3.62 -5.78
C THR A 78 3.16 -3.72 -4.49
N PRO A 79 3.53 -2.98 -3.43
CA PRO A 79 2.65 -2.78 -2.28
C PRO A 79 1.29 -2.23 -2.73
N ARG A 80 0.22 -2.57 -2.01
CA ARG A 80 -1.12 -2.08 -2.35
C ARG A 80 -1.17 -0.54 -2.30
N PRO A 81 -1.82 0.15 -3.26
CA PRO A 81 -2.10 1.58 -3.17
C PRO A 81 -2.73 1.97 -1.83
N GLY A 82 -2.28 3.09 -1.27
CA GLY A 82 -2.66 3.53 0.07
C GLY A 82 -1.85 2.90 1.21
N THR A 83 -0.88 2.03 0.92
CA THR A 83 0.11 1.53 1.89
C THR A 83 1.50 2.05 1.57
N ILE A 84 2.36 2.12 2.59
CA ILE A 84 3.78 2.49 2.46
C ILE A 84 4.60 1.31 2.99
N SER A 85 5.49 0.76 2.18
CA SER A 85 6.30 -0.38 2.60
C SER A 85 7.36 0.04 3.65
N PRO A 86 7.80 -0.86 4.54
CA PRO A 86 8.93 -0.58 5.42
C PRO A 86 10.24 -0.30 4.66
N TRP A 87 10.36 -0.82 3.43
CA TRP A 87 11.47 -0.51 2.54
C TRP A 87 11.41 0.95 2.09
N SER A 88 10.22 1.44 1.73
CA SER A 88 9.98 2.82 1.30
C SER A 88 10.44 3.84 2.33
N SER A 89 10.05 3.66 3.60
CA SER A 89 10.47 4.57 4.68
C SER A 89 12.00 4.64 4.80
N LYS A 90 12.67 3.48 4.87
CA LYS A 90 14.13 3.43 5.02
C LYS A 90 14.89 3.94 3.79
N ALA A 91 14.40 3.61 2.59
CA ALA A 91 15.02 4.06 1.36
C ALA A 91 14.92 5.58 1.22
N THR A 92 13.77 6.15 1.57
CA THR A 92 13.55 7.60 1.58
C THR A 92 14.46 8.28 2.61
N ASP A 93 14.58 7.75 3.83
CA ASP A 93 15.52 8.26 4.83
C ASP A 93 16.98 8.25 4.34
N ILE A 94 17.39 7.17 3.65
CA ILE A 94 18.73 7.09 3.05
C ILE A 94 18.91 8.17 1.99
N ALA A 95 17.93 8.38 1.11
CA ALA A 95 17.98 9.41 0.08
C ALA A 95 18.13 10.82 0.69
N HIS A 96 17.35 11.13 1.74
CA HIS A 96 17.44 12.41 2.47
C HIS A 96 18.80 12.59 3.15
N ASN A 97 19.30 11.55 3.81
CA ASN A 97 20.63 11.57 4.45
C ASN A 97 21.77 11.72 3.42
N CYS A 98 21.54 11.37 2.17
CA CYS A 98 22.46 11.56 1.06
C CYS A 98 22.35 12.96 0.41
N GLY A 99 21.45 13.82 0.89
CA GLY A 99 21.25 15.18 0.36
C GLY A 99 20.12 15.31 -0.68
N LEU A 100 19.43 14.21 -1.04
CA LEU A 100 18.39 14.21 -2.07
C LEU A 100 17.02 14.58 -1.48
N GLN A 101 16.86 15.83 -1.06
CA GLN A 101 15.62 16.35 -0.45
C GLN A 101 14.45 16.43 -1.44
N GLN A 102 14.74 16.37 -2.73
CA GLN A 102 13.78 16.35 -3.82
C GLN A 102 12.94 15.07 -3.82
N VAL A 103 13.44 13.99 -3.23
CA VAL A 103 12.74 12.71 -3.15
C VAL A 103 11.67 12.79 -2.06
N ASN A 104 10.40 12.85 -2.43
CA ASN A 104 9.30 12.75 -1.48
C ASN A 104 9.21 11.35 -0.89
N ARG A 105 9.31 10.34 -1.77
CA ARG A 105 9.20 8.94 -1.38
C ARG A 105 9.79 8.03 -2.45
N LEU A 106 10.54 7.02 -2.00
CA LEU A 106 10.93 5.88 -2.83
C LEU A 106 10.01 4.70 -2.56
N GLU A 107 9.61 3.96 -3.59
CA GLU A 107 8.94 2.67 -3.43
C GLU A 107 9.58 1.62 -4.35
N ARG A 108 9.42 0.34 -3.99
CA ARG A 108 9.98 -0.77 -4.76
C ARG A 108 8.91 -1.75 -5.19
N GLY A 109 8.96 -2.12 -6.46
CA GLY A 109 8.22 -3.24 -7.02
C GLY A 109 9.15 -4.36 -7.51
N VAL A 110 8.53 -5.47 -7.92
CA VAL A 110 9.17 -6.56 -8.66
C VAL A 110 8.48 -6.68 -10.00
N ALA A 111 9.21 -6.40 -11.08
CA ALA A 111 8.74 -6.61 -12.44
C ALA A 111 9.05 -8.06 -12.85
N TYR A 112 7.99 -8.86 -13.01
CA TYR A 112 8.07 -10.21 -13.57
C TYR A 112 7.85 -10.15 -15.07
N TYR A 113 8.71 -10.81 -15.82
CA TYR A 113 8.63 -10.99 -17.25
C TYR A 113 8.40 -12.47 -17.52
N ILE A 114 7.23 -12.80 -18.07
CA ILE A 114 6.72 -14.16 -18.17
C ILE A 114 6.59 -14.55 -19.63
N GLU A 115 7.33 -15.58 -20.02
CA GLU A 115 7.21 -16.21 -21.31
C GLU A 115 6.38 -17.47 -21.16
N ALA A 116 5.25 -17.53 -21.86
CA ALA A 116 4.32 -18.63 -21.79
C ALA A 116 3.72 -18.90 -23.16
N GLY A 117 3.19 -20.11 -23.34
CA GLY A 117 2.32 -20.41 -24.47
C GLY A 117 1.00 -19.63 -24.37
N THR A 118 0.04 -20.00 -25.19
CA THR A 118 -1.31 -19.39 -25.14
C THR A 118 -1.96 -19.70 -23.79
N LEU A 119 -2.08 -18.68 -22.95
CA LEU A 119 -2.77 -18.70 -21.67
C LEU A 119 -4.14 -18.02 -21.82
N THR A 120 -5.19 -18.61 -21.24
CA THR A 120 -6.49 -17.94 -21.09
C THR A 120 -6.42 -16.83 -20.03
N ASN A 121 -7.45 -15.99 -19.95
CA ASN A 121 -7.53 -14.95 -18.93
C ASN A 121 -7.57 -15.54 -17.52
N GLU A 122 -8.27 -16.64 -17.31
CA GLU A 122 -8.35 -17.35 -16.03
C GLU A 122 -6.98 -17.92 -15.64
N GLN A 123 -6.23 -18.45 -16.61
CA GLN A 123 -4.87 -18.93 -16.36
C GLN A 123 -3.91 -17.78 -16.01
N TRP A 124 -4.05 -16.61 -16.65
CA TRP A 124 -3.30 -15.41 -16.27
C TRP A 124 -3.62 -14.95 -14.84
N GLN A 125 -4.87 -15.06 -14.40
CA GLN A 125 -5.24 -14.78 -13.00
C GLN A 125 -4.56 -15.76 -12.04
N GLN A 126 -4.48 -17.04 -12.39
CA GLN A 126 -3.76 -18.04 -11.60
C GLN A 126 -2.25 -17.76 -11.53
N VAL A 127 -1.61 -17.42 -12.66
CA VAL A 127 -0.20 -17.01 -12.70
C VAL A 127 0.02 -15.79 -11.79
N THR A 128 -0.87 -14.80 -11.88
CA THR A 128 -0.79 -13.58 -11.07
C THR A 128 -0.91 -13.89 -9.58
N ALA A 129 -1.84 -14.77 -9.19
CA ALA A 129 -2.06 -15.16 -7.80
C ALA A 129 -0.86 -15.87 -7.14
N GLU A 130 -0.02 -16.56 -7.93
CA GLU A 130 1.20 -17.21 -7.42
C GLU A 130 2.37 -16.23 -7.18
N LEU A 131 2.31 -15.02 -7.74
CA LEU A 131 3.42 -14.06 -7.75
C LEU A 131 3.34 -12.97 -6.69
N HIS A 132 2.19 -12.81 -6.02
CA HIS A 132 1.97 -11.76 -5.04
C HIS A 132 1.20 -12.26 -3.82
N ASP A 133 1.37 -11.57 -2.69
CA ASP A 133 0.50 -11.73 -1.53
C ASP A 133 -0.75 -10.86 -1.68
N ARG A 134 -1.92 -11.49 -1.86
CA ARG A 134 -3.21 -10.80 -2.01
C ARG A 134 -3.50 -9.80 -0.88
N MET A 135 -2.98 -10.02 0.32
CA MET A 135 -3.24 -9.15 1.48
C MET A 135 -2.42 -7.86 1.46
N MET A 136 -1.21 -7.90 0.92
CA MET A 136 -0.24 -6.80 1.04
C MET A 136 0.11 -6.14 -0.30
N GLU A 137 -0.03 -6.88 -1.40
CA GLU A 137 0.48 -6.49 -2.71
C GLU A 137 -0.65 -6.39 -3.74
N THR A 138 -0.35 -5.73 -4.85
CA THR A 138 -1.18 -5.67 -6.05
C THR A 138 -0.33 -5.89 -7.30
N VAL A 139 -1.00 -6.21 -8.40
CA VAL A 139 -0.34 -6.46 -9.68
C VAL A 139 -0.82 -5.48 -10.73
N PHE A 140 0.14 -4.81 -11.35
CA PHE A 140 -0.05 -3.90 -12.47
C PHE A 140 0.50 -4.50 -13.77
N PHE A 141 0.05 -3.96 -14.90
CA PHE A 141 0.42 -4.45 -16.23
C PHE A 141 1.36 -3.48 -16.98
N ALA A 142 1.47 -2.23 -16.52
CA ALA A 142 2.47 -1.27 -16.95
C ALA A 142 3.30 -0.77 -15.76
N LEU A 143 4.51 -0.26 -16.03
CA LEU A 143 5.33 0.37 -14.99
C LEU A 143 4.75 1.71 -14.54
N ASP A 144 4.13 2.45 -15.46
CA ASP A 144 3.52 3.75 -15.20
C ASP A 144 2.30 3.66 -14.26
N ASP A 145 1.64 2.50 -14.19
CA ASP A 145 0.54 2.28 -13.24
C ASP A 145 0.97 2.44 -11.77
N ALA A 146 2.28 2.37 -11.49
CA ALA A 146 2.85 2.62 -10.17
C ALA A 146 2.65 4.06 -9.68
N GLU A 147 2.24 5.01 -10.54
CA GLU A 147 1.82 6.35 -10.10
C GLU A 147 0.71 6.29 -9.03
N GLN A 148 -0.15 5.27 -9.09
CA GLN A 148 -1.21 5.03 -8.10
C GLN A 148 -0.66 4.81 -6.69
N LEU A 149 0.59 4.37 -6.55
CA LEU A 149 1.24 4.23 -5.24
C LEU A 149 1.38 5.59 -4.56
N PHE A 150 1.57 6.67 -5.33
CA PHE A 150 1.85 8.03 -4.85
C PHE A 150 0.63 8.96 -4.89
N ALA A 151 -0.56 8.41 -5.11
CA ALA A 151 -1.79 9.20 -5.11
C ALA A 151 -1.97 9.97 -3.79
N HIS A 152 -1.98 11.30 -3.88
CA HIS A 152 -2.30 12.17 -2.76
C HIS A 152 -3.82 12.22 -2.57
N HIS A 153 -4.32 11.62 -1.51
CA HIS A 153 -5.71 11.76 -1.11
C HIS A 153 -5.87 12.97 -0.19
N GLN A 154 -6.90 13.78 -0.45
CA GLN A 154 -7.27 14.82 0.50
C GLN A 154 -7.80 14.20 1.79
N PRO A 155 -7.50 14.79 2.96
CA PRO A 155 -8.06 14.34 4.23
C PRO A 155 -9.58 14.25 4.14
N THR A 156 -10.14 13.08 4.45
CA THR A 156 -11.60 12.90 4.46
C THR A 156 -12.19 13.73 5.61
N PRO A 157 -13.21 14.56 5.36
CA PRO A 157 -13.82 15.37 6.41
C PRO A 157 -14.42 14.48 7.51
N VAL A 158 -14.33 14.96 8.75
CA VAL A 158 -14.88 14.24 9.91
C VAL A 158 -16.39 14.16 9.78
N THR A 159 -16.92 12.93 9.76
CA THR A 159 -18.37 12.69 9.77
C THR A 159 -18.91 12.77 11.20
N SER A 160 -19.99 13.51 11.41
CA SER A 160 -20.78 13.47 12.65
C SER A 160 -21.93 12.48 12.55
N VAL A 161 -22.26 11.81 13.65
CA VAL A 161 -23.49 11.01 13.78
C VAL A 161 -24.57 11.92 14.35
N ASP A 162 -25.71 12.03 13.66
CA ASP A 162 -26.76 12.98 14.01
C ASP A 162 -27.68 12.49 15.15
N LEU A 163 -27.11 12.37 16.34
CA LEU A 163 -27.84 11.95 17.54
C LEU A 163 -28.91 12.96 17.96
N LEU A 164 -28.63 14.26 17.85
CA LEU A 164 -29.58 15.30 18.29
C LEU A 164 -30.80 15.39 17.38
N GLY A 165 -30.64 15.15 16.08
CA GLY A 165 -31.74 15.17 15.11
C GLY A 165 -32.48 13.84 14.96
N GLN A 166 -31.77 12.70 15.06
CA GLN A 166 -32.33 11.38 14.76
C GLN A 166 -32.37 10.43 15.98
N GLY A 167 -31.91 10.89 17.14
CA GLY A 167 -31.97 10.14 18.39
C GLY A 167 -31.16 8.84 18.35
N ARG A 168 -31.58 7.86 19.15
CA ARG A 168 -30.95 6.53 19.27
C ARG A 168 -30.67 5.87 17.92
N GLN A 169 -31.58 6.04 16.96
CA GLN A 169 -31.49 5.39 15.65
C GLN A 169 -30.19 5.78 14.91
N ALA A 170 -29.73 7.03 15.07
CA ALA A 170 -28.47 7.48 14.49
C ALA A 170 -27.27 6.65 14.96
N LEU A 171 -27.27 6.23 16.23
CA LEU A 171 -26.21 5.42 16.82
C LEU A 171 -26.31 3.96 16.38
N ILE A 172 -27.51 3.42 16.22
CA ILE A 172 -27.74 2.06 15.70
C ILE A 172 -27.25 1.97 14.25
N ASP A 173 -27.64 2.93 13.40
CA ASP A 173 -27.22 2.98 12.01
C ASP A 173 -25.71 3.20 11.89
N ALA A 174 -25.13 4.01 12.76
CA ALA A 174 -23.68 4.19 12.84
C ALA A 174 -22.96 2.91 13.31
N ASN A 175 -23.52 2.19 14.28
CA ASN A 175 -22.96 0.93 14.78
C ASN A 175 -22.84 -0.11 13.66
N LEU A 176 -23.90 -0.26 12.85
CA LEU A 176 -23.92 -1.20 11.73
C LEU A 176 -23.00 -0.74 10.59
N ARG A 177 -23.10 0.52 10.18
CA ARG A 177 -22.34 1.05 9.03
C ARG A 177 -20.83 1.11 9.29
N LEU A 178 -20.43 1.38 10.52
CA LEU A 178 -19.02 1.51 10.91
C LEU A 178 -18.47 0.25 11.58
N GLY A 179 -19.31 -0.77 11.82
CA GLY A 179 -18.91 -2.00 12.49
C GLY A 179 -18.37 -1.77 13.90
N LEU A 180 -19.02 -0.90 14.68
CA LEU A 180 -18.53 -0.52 16.02
C LEU A 180 -18.70 -1.64 17.06
N ALA A 181 -19.54 -2.64 16.76
CA ALA A 181 -19.83 -3.78 17.63
C ALA A 181 -20.32 -3.37 19.04
N LEU A 182 -21.06 -2.27 19.13
CA LEU A 182 -21.61 -1.77 20.39
C LEU A 182 -22.77 -2.67 20.86
N ALA A 183 -22.76 -2.99 22.15
CA ALA A 183 -23.88 -3.58 22.85
C ALA A 183 -24.98 -2.53 23.13
N GLU A 184 -26.20 -3.00 23.44
CA GLU A 184 -27.36 -2.11 23.66
C GLU A 184 -27.12 -1.12 24.81
N ASP A 185 -26.49 -1.57 25.90
CA ASP A 185 -26.14 -0.73 27.05
C ASP A 185 -25.06 0.31 26.72
N GLU A 186 -24.14 0.00 25.82
CA GLU A 186 -23.15 0.96 25.32
C GLU A 186 -23.78 2.03 24.43
N ILE A 187 -24.77 1.66 23.60
CA ILE A 187 -25.55 2.61 22.81
C ILE A 187 -26.32 3.57 23.71
N ASP A 188 -26.97 3.04 24.76
CA ASP A 188 -27.69 3.83 25.76
C ASP A 188 -26.76 4.80 26.50
N TYR A 189 -25.60 4.31 26.92
CA TYR A 189 -24.59 5.15 27.55
C TYR A 189 -24.12 6.30 26.64
N LEU A 190 -23.84 6.01 25.37
CA LEU A 190 -23.40 7.02 24.39
C LEU A 190 -24.49 8.05 24.12
N GLN A 191 -25.74 7.59 23.99
CA GLN A 191 -26.88 8.49 23.83
C GLN A 191 -26.96 9.48 25.00
N ASP A 192 -26.93 8.98 26.24
CA ASP A 192 -27.01 9.82 27.43
C ASP A 192 -25.84 10.80 27.53
N ALA A 193 -24.62 10.33 27.27
CA ALA A 193 -23.42 11.14 27.34
C ALA A 193 -23.45 12.31 26.34
N PHE A 194 -23.77 12.04 25.07
CA PHE A 194 -23.78 13.06 24.03
C PHE A 194 -25.01 13.99 24.10
N THR A 195 -26.13 13.49 24.64
CA THR A 195 -27.30 14.32 24.97
C THR A 195 -26.95 15.32 26.07
N LYS A 196 -26.29 14.86 27.16
CA LYS A 196 -25.81 15.76 28.24
C LYS A 196 -24.80 16.80 27.75
N LEU A 197 -23.97 16.43 26.77
CA LEU A 197 -22.98 17.33 26.18
C LEU A 197 -23.58 18.28 25.13
N GLY A 198 -24.85 18.12 24.75
CA GLY A 198 -25.53 18.98 23.78
C GLY A 198 -24.87 19.01 22.40
N ARG A 199 -24.20 17.93 21.98
CA ARG A 199 -23.48 17.86 20.70
C ARG A 199 -23.45 16.47 20.10
N ASN A 200 -23.37 16.41 18.77
CA ASN A 200 -23.28 15.17 18.01
C ASN A 200 -21.91 14.47 18.15
N PRO A 201 -21.87 13.13 18.27
CA PRO A 201 -20.64 12.35 18.23
C PRO A 201 -19.92 12.52 16.88
N LYS A 202 -18.57 12.58 16.92
CA LYS A 202 -17.72 12.66 15.73
C LYS A 202 -16.99 11.34 15.49
N ARG A 203 -16.91 10.89 14.23
CA ARG A 203 -16.35 9.61 13.77
C ARG A 203 -14.93 9.28 14.27
N HIS A 204 -14.05 10.29 14.42
CA HIS A 204 -12.64 10.05 14.81
C HIS A 204 -12.42 9.92 16.32
N ARG A 205 -13.41 10.23 17.16
CA ARG A 205 -13.30 9.84 18.57
C ARG A 205 -13.58 8.35 18.63
N THR A 206 -12.53 7.55 18.51
CA THR A 206 -12.48 6.25 19.16
C THR A 206 -12.75 6.53 20.63
N VAL A 207 -13.99 6.31 21.05
CA VAL A 207 -14.38 6.40 22.44
C VAL A 207 -13.82 5.13 23.08
N TYR A 208 -12.52 5.11 23.38
CA TYR A 208 -12.00 4.26 24.45
C TYR A 208 -12.52 4.87 25.75
N VAL A 209 -13.77 4.59 26.08
CA VAL A 209 -14.24 4.77 27.45
C VAL A 209 -13.97 3.43 28.13
N CYS A 210 -12.78 3.32 28.73
CA CYS A 210 -12.56 2.30 29.73
C CYS A 210 -13.61 2.50 30.85
N PRO A 211 -14.36 1.47 31.24
CA PRO A 211 -15.28 1.57 32.37
C PRO A 211 -14.45 1.73 33.65
N GLY A 212 -14.20 2.97 34.09
CA GLY A 212 -13.54 3.21 35.38
C GLY A 212 -12.83 4.54 35.62
N GLU A 213 -12.50 5.35 34.60
CA GLU A 213 -11.73 6.58 34.82
C GLU A 213 -12.48 7.85 34.43
N LEU A 214 -13.15 8.46 35.40
CA LEU A 214 -13.33 9.91 35.42
C LEU A 214 -11.95 10.57 35.55
N ARG A 215 -11.29 10.86 34.43
CA ARG A 215 -10.30 11.95 34.40
C ARG A 215 -10.68 12.93 33.31
N ALA A 216 -11.02 14.14 33.76
CA ALA A 216 -11.28 15.29 32.92
C ALA A 216 -10.10 15.51 31.95
N LEU A 217 -10.36 15.41 30.65
CA LEU A 217 -9.44 15.92 29.66
C LEU A 217 -9.51 17.47 29.68
N PRO A 218 -8.37 18.17 29.71
CA PRO A 218 -8.37 19.63 29.70
C PRO A 218 -8.89 20.18 28.37
N PRO A 219 -9.44 21.40 28.35
CA PRO A 219 -9.95 22.02 27.14
C PRO A 219 -8.77 22.33 26.21
N GLN A 220 -8.72 21.68 25.05
CA GLN A 220 -7.88 22.14 23.94
C GLN A 220 -8.72 23.01 23.02
N ASN A 221 -8.29 24.25 22.89
CA ASN A 221 -8.84 25.28 22.02
C ASN A 221 -8.56 24.99 20.54
N PHE A 222 -9.55 25.36 19.71
CA PHE A 222 -9.60 25.45 18.24
C PHE A 222 -9.64 24.13 17.44
#